data_AF-A0A2E2HHS3-F1
#
_entry.id   AF-A0A2E2HHS3-F1
#
_cell.length_a   1.000
_cell.length_b   1.000
_cell.length_c   1.000
_cell.angle_alpha   90.00
_cell.angle_beta   90.00
_cell.angle_gamma   90.00
#
_symmetry.space_group_name_H-M   'P 1'
#
loop_
_entity.id
_entity.type
_entity.pdbx_description
1 polymer ?
#
loop_
_entity_poly.entity_id
_entity_poly.type
_entity_poly.pdbx_seq_one_letter_code
_entity_poly.pdbx_strand_id
1 'polypeptide(L)'
;MKGLLKLLAPTALKAISTANPVAGMATNLIAKKLNIPVSSTVEEIETHLEQHPEKHEELQSVELEIKKLTTNLEGFKVETADRQDARKMQVATRDWTPKIFAIVALAGFLTYCFLITINPPIDAAIPNLIIGALTSLVSGVSAFYFGSTNQSGKK
;
A
#
# COMPACT_ATOMS: atom_id res chain seq x y z
N MET A 1 0.66 -9.67 -34.50
CA MET A 1 1.77 -8.73 -34.71
C MET A 1 1.71 -7.74 -33.55
N LYS A 2 2.52 -7.93 -32.50
CA LYS A 2 2.50 -7.13 -31.25
C LYS A 2 3.26 -5.80 -31.39
N GLY A 3 2.98 -5.04 -32.45
CA GLY A 3 3.88 -4.00 -32.96
C GLY A 3 3.58 -2.60 -32.45
N LEU A 4 2.38 -2.10 -32.73
CA LEU A 4 2.01 -0.70 -32.48
C LEU A 4 1.80 -0.41 -30.99
N LEU A 5 1.08 -1.25 -30.26
CA LEU A 5 0.94 -1.10 -28.80
C LEU A 5 2.29 -1.17 -28.08
N LYS A 6 3.20 -2.04 -28.53
CA LYS A 6 4.56 -2.14 -27.99
C LYS A 6 5.42 -0.91 -28.30
N LEU A 7 5.22 -0.27 -29.45
CA LEU A 7 5.98 0.90 -29.88
C LEU A 7 5.47 2.19 -29.23
N LEU A 8 4.15 2.30 -29.03
CA LEU A 8 3.47 3.54 -28.69
C LEU A 8 3.05 3.62 -27.22
N ALA A 9 2.75 2.47 -26.61
CA ALA A 9 2.30 2.36 -25.22
C ALA A 9 2.91 1.12 -24.53
N PRO A 10 4.25 1.07 -24.39
CA PRO A 10 4.94 -0.08 -23.84
C PRO A 10 4.61 -0.36 -22.37
N THR A 11 4.30 0.67 -21.58
CA THR A 11 3.97 0.56 -20.14
C THR A 11 2.55 0.03 -19.96
N ALA A 12 1.60 0.46 -20.78
CA ALA A 12 0.26 -0.09 -20.84
C ALA A 12 0.30 -1.56 -21.24
N LEU A 13 1.05 -1.91 -22.30
CA LEU A 13 1.20 -3.31 -22.70
C LEU A 13 1.82 -4.16 -21.57
N LYS A 14 2.86 -3.67 -20.89
CA LYS A 14 3.44 -4.33 -19.72
C LYS A 14 2.44 -4.44 -18.56
N ALA A 15 1.66 -3.39 -18.29
CA ALA A 15 0.68 -3.38 -17.22
C ALA A 15 -0.46 -4.39 -17.46
N ILE A 16 -0.86 -4.59 -18.72
CA ILE A 16 -1.90 -5.55 -19.11
C ILE A 16 -1.36 -6.99 -19.15
N SER A 17 -0.12 -7.18 -19.62
CA SER A 17 0.48 -8.51 -19.77
C SER A 17 1.11 -9.06 -18.49
N THR A 18 1.57 -8.18 -17.60
CA THR A 18 2.02 -8.57 -16.26
C THR A 18 0.77 -8.62 -15.39
N ALA A 19 0.51 -9.73 -14.70
CA ALA A 19 -0.61 -9.90 -13.77
C ALA A 19 -0.47 -9.00 -12.50
N ASN A 20 -0.36 -7.69 -12.70
CA ASN A 20 -0.32 -6.65 -11.70
C ASN A 20 -1.78 -6.23 -11.44
N PRO A 21 -2.21 -5.89 -10.20
CA PRO A 21 -3.55 -5.33 -9.91
C PRO A 21 -4.01 -4.19 -10.83
N VAL A 22 -3.09 -3.52 -11.53
CA VAL A 22 -3.37 -2.45 -12.49
C VAL A 22 -3.83 -2.99 -13.85
N ALA A 23 -3.64 -4.27 -14.17
CA ALA A 23 -3.92 -4.83 -15.49
C ALA A 23 -5.37 -4.60 -15.95
N GLY A 24 -6.35 -4.92 -15.09
CA GLY A 24 -7.76 -4.69 -15.40
C GLY A 24 -8.15 -3.21 -15.43
N MET A 25 -7.41 -2.33 -14.73
CA MET A 25 -7.65 -0.89 -14.77
C MET A 25 -7.07 -0.28 -16.06
N ALA A 26 -5.90 -0.75 -16.49
CA ALA A 26 -5.23 -0.35 -17.71
C ALA A 26 -6.05 -0.71 -18.95
N THR A 27 -6.61 -1.93 -19.04
CA THR A 27 -7.51 -2.32 -20.14
C THR A 27 -8.74 -1.43 -20.21
N ASN A 28 -9.35 -1.13 -19.05
CA ASN A 28 -10.57 -0.33 -18.98
C ASN A 28 -10.32 1.14 -19.37
N LEU A 29 -9.19 1.73 -18.98
CA LEU A 29 -8.83 3.10 -19.34
C LEU A 29 -8.59 3.23 -20.85
N ILE A 30 -7.91 2.25 -21.45
CA ILE A 30 -7.67 2.22 -22.89
C ILE A 30 -8.99 2.01 -23.66
N ALA A 31 -9.83 1.07 -23.22
CA ALA A 31 -11.14 0.82 -23.82
C ALA A 31 -12.05 2.06 -23.77
N LYS A 32 -12.09 2.76 -22.64
CA LYS A 32 -12.88 3.99 -22.45
C LYS A 32 -12.43 5.13 -23.36
N LYS A 33 -11.12 5.28 -23.59
CA LYS A 33 -10.57 6.35 -24.42
C LYS A 33 -10.65 6.04 -25.91
N LEU A 34 -10.45 4.78 -26.30
CA LEU A 34 -10.61 4.34 -27.68
C LEU A 34 -12.08 4.12 -28.08
N ASN A 35 -13.01 4.18 -27.13
CA ASN A 35 -14.45 3.97 -27.31
C ASN A 35 -14.78 2.53 -27.78
N ILE A 36 -14.06 1.56 -27.21
CA ILE A 36 -14.17 0.12 -27.46
C ILE A 36 -14.80 -0.54 -26.21
N PRO A 37 -15.55 -1.66 -26.33
CA PRO A 37 -16.02 -2.41 -25.18
C PRO A 37 -14.91 -2.75 -24.16
N VAL A 38 -15.27 -2.62 -22.88
CA VAL A 38 -14.39 -2.78 -21.69
C VAL A 38 -13.80 -4.20 -21.55
N SER A 39 -14.27 -5.15 -22.36
CA SER A 39 -13.83 -6.56 -22.38
C SER A 39 -12.85 -6.88 -23.52
N SER A 40 -12.35 -5.89 -24.25
CA SER A 40 -11.52 -6.15 -25.42
C SER A 40 -10.13 -6.66 -25.08
N THR A 41 -9.77 -7.77 -25.73
CA THR A 41 -8.45 -8.41 -25.59
C THR A 41 -7.37 -7.52 -26.22
N VAL A 42 -6.11 -7.71 -25.84
CA VAL A 42 -4.96 -6.94 -26.35
C VAL A 42 -4.92 -6.94 -27.89
N GLU A 43 -5.34 -8.03 -28.54
CA GLU A 43 -5.40 -8.11 -30.00
C GLU A 43 -6.49 -7.23 -30.65
N GLU A 44 -7.64 -7.03 -29.98
CA GLU A 44 -8.72 -6.16 -30.48
C GLU A 44 -8.35 -4.68 -30.37
N ILE A 45 -7.64 -4.32 -29.29
CA ILE A 45 -7.10 -2.97 -29.11
C ILE A 45 -6.06 -2.69 -30.19
N GLU A 46 -5.18 -3.65 -30.49
CA GLU A 46 -4.17 -3.54 -31.56
C GLU A 46 -4.83 -3.33 -32.93
N THR A 47 -5.87 -4.11 -33.26
CA THR A 47 -6.60 -4.01 -34.54
C THR A 47 -7.33 -2.68 -34.68
N HIS A 48 -7.93 -2.16 -33.60
CA HIS A 48 -8.61 -0.86 -33.64
C HIS A 48 -7.62 0.30 -33.76
N LEU A 49 -6.43 0.16 -33.16
CA LEU A 49 -5.37 1.17 -33.27
C LEU A 49 -4.74 1.21 -34.67
N GLU A 50 -4.68 0.06 -35.35
CA GLU A 50 -4.26 -0.03 -36.76
C GLU A 50 -5.27 0.64 -37.70
N GLN A 51 -6.57 0.60 -37.36
CA GLN A 51 -7.64 1.24 -38.12
C GLN A 51 -7.77 2.75 -37.86
N HIS A 52 -7.29 3.23 -36.71
CA HIS A 52 -7.42 4.62 -36.26
C HIS A 52 -6.08 5.20 -35.76
N PRO A 53 -5.11 5.44 -36.67
CA PRO A 53 -3.80 5.99 -36.32
C PRO A 53 -3.85 7.40 -35.71
N GLU A 54 -4.95 8.13 -35.88
CA GLU A 54 -5.20 9.46 -35.31
C GLU A 54 -5.41 9.47 -33.79
N LYS A 55 -5.78 8.33 -33.17
CA LYS A 55 -5.99 8.23 -31.71
C LYS A 55 -4.69 8.10 -30.90
N HIS A 56 -3.57 8.43 -31.53
CA HIS A 56 -2.23 8.29 -30.98
C HIS A 56 -1.98 9.16 -29.74
N GLU A 57 -2.48 10.39 -29.75
CA GLU A 57 -2.35 11.32 -28.62
C GLU A 57 -3.18 10.84 -27.43
N GLU A 58 -4.38 10.30 -27.69
CA GLU A 58 -5.22 9.72 -26.66
C GLU A 58 -4.55 8.49 -26.03
N LEU A 59 -3.94 7.63 -26.84
CA LEU A 59 -3.18 6.48 -26.33
C LEU A 59 -1.98 6.91 -25.48
N GLN A 60 -1.22 7.93 -25.91
CA GLN A 60 -0.10 8.46 -25.11
C GLN A 60 -0.58 9.08 -23.79
N SER A 61 -1.73 9.73 -23.77
CA SER A 61 -2.31 10.27 -22.54
C SER A 61 -2.66 9.17 -21.53
N VAL A 62 -3.22 8.06 -22.01
CA VAL A 62 -3.58 6.89 -21.20
C VAL A 62 -2.33 6.13 -20.73
N GLU A 63 -1.33 5.99 -21.60
CA GLU A 63 -0.02 5.42 -21.27
C GLU A 63 0.61 6.16 -20.09
N LEU A 64 0.56 7.50 -20.10
CA LEU A 64 1.11 8.34 -19.03
C LEU A 64 0.33 8.19 -17.72
N GLU A 65 -0.98 8.02 -17.79
CA GLU A 65 -1.83 7.75 -16.61
C GLU A 65 -1.53 6.37 -16.00
N ILE A 66 -1.44 5.33 -16.84
CA ILE A 66 -1.07 3.97 -16.40
C ILE A 66 0.35 3.96 -15.82
N LYS A 67 1.28 4.71 -16.42
CA LYS A 67 2.66 4.85 -15.90
C LYS A 67 2.69 5.47 -14.50
N LYS A 68 1.87 6.50 -14.24
CA LYS A 68 1.74 7.10 -12.91
C LYS A 68 1.19 6.10 -11.89
N LEU A 69 0.13 5.39 -12.25
CA LEU A 69 -0.50 4.39 -11.37
C LEU A 69 0.45 3.23 -11.03
N THR A 70 1.16 2.71 -12.03
CA THR A 70 2.15 1.65 -11.85
C THR A 70 3.33 2.10 -10.99
N THR A 71 3.87 3.30 -11.23
CA THR A 71 4.97 3.87 -10.42
C THR A 71 4.55 4.06 -8.95
N ASN A 72 3.35 4.58 -8.70
CA ASN A 72 2.85 4.75 -7.32
C ASN A 72 2.69 3.40 -6.60
N LEU A 73 2.18 2.38 -7.28
CA LEU A 73 2.04 1.04 -6.71
C LEU A 73 3.38 0.36 -6.48
N GLU A 74 4.35 0.55 -7.37
CA GLU A 74 5.72 0.08 -7.16
C GLU A 74 6.37 0.78 -5.96
N GLY A 75 6.19 2.10 -5.81
CA GLY A 75 6.62 2.85 -4.63
C GLY A 75 6.00 2.30 -3.34
N PHE A 76 4.68 2.07 -3.33
CA PHE A 76 4.00 1.47 -2.19
C PHE A 76 4.49 0.04 -1.89
N LYS A 77 4.75 -0.77 -2.92
CA LYS A 77 5.32 -2.12 -2.77
C LYS A 77 6.72 -2.08 -2.18
N VAL A 78 7.57 -1.14 -2.61
CA VAL A 78 8.92 -0.95 -2.06
C VAL A 78 8.84 -0.52 -0.60
N GLU A 79 8.02 0.48 -0.27
CA GLU A 79 7.84 0.92 1.13
C GLU A 79 7.29 -0.19 2.04
N THR A 80 6.34 -0.97 1.55
CA THR A 80 5.81 -2.11 2.31
C THR A 80 6.82 -3.24 2.40
N ALA A 81 7.60 -3.51 1.35
CA ALA A 81 8.68 -4.49 1.36
C ALA A 81 9.78 -4.10 2.36
N ASP A 82 10.21 -2.84 2.38
CA ASP A 82 11.20 -2.33 3.34
C ASP A 82 10.72 -2.49 4.79
N ARG A 83 9.44 -2.16 5.07
CA ARG A 83 8.85 -2.39 6.40
C ARG A 83 8.78 -3.86 6.75
N GLN A 84 8.47 -4.73 5.78
CA GLN A 84 8.43 -6.17 6.00
C GLN A 84 9.82 -6.75 6.21
N ASP A 85 10.83 -6.27 5.47
CA ASP A 85 12.19 -6.78 5.57
C ASP A 85 12.86 -6.32 6.87
N ALA A 86 12.63 -5.07 7.29
CA ALA A 86 13.02 -4.60 8.62
C ALA A 86 12.42 -5.48 9.74
N ARG A 87 11.16 -5.91 9.59
CA ARG A 87 10.53 -6.85 10.54
C ARG A 87 11.13 -8.26 10.45
N LYS A 88 11.40 -8.76 9.25
CA LYS A 88 12.05 -10.08 9.05
C LYS A 88 13.45 -10.09 9.64
N MET A 89 14.22 -9.01 9.47
CA MET A 89 15.53 -8.84 10.10
C MET A 89 15.42 -8.84 11.62
N GLN A 90 14.42 -8.16 12.22
CA GLN A 90 14.20 -8.20 13.67
C GLN A 90 13.89 -9.61 14.18
N VAL A 91 13.06 -10.37 13.47
CA VAL A 91 12.73 -11.78 13.81
C VAL A 91 13.95 -12.68 13.62
N ALA A 92 14.71 -12.50 12.54
CA ALA A 92 15.92 -13.27 12.23
C ALA A 92 17.05 -12.99 13.23
N THR A 93 17.18 -11.75 13.70
CA THR A 93 18.24 -11.32 14.64
C THR A 93 17.87 -11.62 16.10
N ARG A 94 16.66 -12.12 16.38
CA ARG A 94 16.13 -12.31 17.75
C ARG A 94 16.30 -11.06 18.62
N ASP A 95 16.13 -9.87 18.05
CA ASP A 95 16.32 -8.64 18.80
C ASP A 95 15.25 -8.55 19.91
N TRP A 96 15.68 -8.56 21.17
CA TRP A 96 14.79 -8.48 22.33
C TRP A 96 14.37 -7.04 22.63
N THR A 97 14.99 -6.05 21.99
CA THR A 97 14.75 -4.62 22.24
C THR A 97 13.28 -4.23 22.08
N PRO A 98 12.56 -4.61 21.00
CA PRO A 98 11.13 -4.28 20.86
C PRO A 98 10.25 -4.96 21.92
N LYS A 99 10.66 -6.14 22.40
CA LYS A 99 9.92 -6.89 23.43
C LYS A 99 10.08 -6.24 24.80
N ILE A 100 11.31 -5.86 25.14
CA ILE A 100 11.62 -5.14 26.38
C ILE A 100 10.91 -3.78 26.38
N PHE A 101 10.98 -3.04 25.26
CA PHE A 101 10.29 -1.76 25.12
C PHE A 101 8.77 -1.90 25.32
N ALA A 102 8.15 -2.92 24.73
CA ALA A 102 6.72 -3.18 24.90
C ALA A 102 6.35 -3.52 26.34
N ILE A 103 7.15 -4.36 27.02
CA ILE A 103 6.92 -4.72 28.42
C ILE A 103 7.07 -3.50 29.33
N VAL A 104 8.11 -2.69 29.13
CA VAL A 104 8.36 -1.46 29.91
C VAL A 104 7.24 -0.44 29.69
N ALA A 105 6.81 -0.25 28.44
CA ALA A 105 5.70 0.63 28.10
C ALA A 105 4.39 0.20 28.77
N LEU A 106 4.06 -1.09 28.71
CA LEU A 106 2.85 -1.64 29.32
C LEU A 106 2.90 -1.54 30.85
N ALA A 107 4.04 -1.89 31.45
CA ALA A 107 4.26 -1.78 32.88
C ALA A 107 4.14 -0.33 33.35
N GLY A 108 4.78 0.61 32.65
CA GLY A 108 4.70 2.04 32.96
C GLY A 108 3.27 2.59 32.87
N PHE A 109 2.50 2.17 31.85
CA PHE A 109 1.10 2.54 31.73
C PHE A 109 0.27 2.03 32.91
N LEU A 110 0.38 0.74 33.23
CA LEU A 110 -0.36 0.13 34.34
C LEU A 110 0.03 0.74 35.70
N THR A 111 1.33 0.95 35.94
CA THR A 111 1.83 1.62 37.14
C THR A 111 1.28 3.04 37.27
N TYR A 112 1.25 3.81 36.17
CA TYR A 112 0.72 5.16 36.19
C TYR A 112 -0.79 5.20 36.45
N CYS A 113 -1.57 4.33 35.82
CA CYS A 113 -2.99 4.17 36.10
C CYS A 113 -3.25 3.81 37.57
N PHE A 114 -2.44 2.91 38.13
CA PHE A 114 -2.54 2.52 39.53
C PHE A 114 -2.21 3.67 40.49
N LEU A 115 -1.17 4.47 40.20
CA LEU A 115 -0.79 5.63 41.01
C LEU A 115 -1.90 6.69 41.09
N ILE A 116 -2.53 7.02 39.96
CA ILE A 116 -3.66 7.97 39.92
C ILE A 116 -4.88 7.42 40.65
N THR A 117 -5.10 6.10 40.57
CA THR A 117 -6.25 5.47 41.24
C THR A 117 -6.11 5.51 42.76
N ILE A 118 -4.90 5.31 43.30
CA ILE A 118 -4.64 5.39 44.74
C ILE A 118 -4.60 6.84 45.21
N ASN A 119 -3.94 7.73 44.45
CA ASN A 119 -3.79 9.14 44.79
C ASN A 119 -4.41 10.00 43.69
N PRO A 120 -5.74 10.17 43.69
CA PRO A 120 -6.42 10.99 42.70
C PRO A 120 -5.95 12.45 42.85
N PRO A 121 -5.43 13.07 41.79
CA PRO A 121 -4.99 14.46 41.83
C PRO A 121 -6.19 15.41 41.86
N ILE A 122 -6.00 16.57 42.50
CA ILE A 122 -7.04 17.61 42.61
C ILE A 122 -7.36 18.22 41.24
N ASP A 123 -6.36 18.33 40.36
CA ASP A 123 -6.50 18.75 38.97
C ASP A 123 -6.22 17.56 38.02
N ALA A 124 -7.19 17.26 37.16
CA ALA A 124 -7.14 16.14 36.22
C ALA A 124 -6.51 16.50 34.85
N ALA A 125 -6.20 17.77 34.57
CA ALA A 125 -5.73 18.21 33.25
C ALA A 125 -4.43 17.53 32.80
N ILE A 126 -3.38 17.62 33.63
CA ILE A 126 -2.08 16.99 33.35
C ILE A 126 -2.18 15.46 33.35
N PRO A 127 -2.84 14.81 34.34
CA PRO A 127 -3.05 13.38 34.34
C PRO A 127 -3.73 12.84 33.08
N ASN A 128 -4.79 13.49 32.63
CA ASN A 128 -5.54 13.08 31.43
C ASN A 128 -4.73 13.25 30.15
N LEU A 129 -3.89 14.30 30.06
CA LEU A 129 -2.96 14.47 28.95
C LEU A 129 -1.95 13.31 28.88
N ILE A 130 -1.38 12.93 30.02
CA ILE A 130 -0.42 11.82 30.10
C ILE A 130 -1.11 10.49 29.78
N ILE A 131 -2.32 10.24 30.30
CA ILE A 131 -3.11 9.04 29.96
C ILE A 131 -3.35 8.98 28.44
N GLY A 132 -3.70 10.11 27.82
CA GLY A 132 -3.89 10.19 26.37
C GLY A 132 -2.62 9.82 25.59
N ALA A 133 -1.48 10.39 25.98
CA ALA A 133 -0.19 10.07 25.37
C ALA A 133 0.20 8.60 25.55
N LEU A 134 0.03 8.03 26.75
CA LEU A 134 0.34 6.63 27.02
C LEU A 134 -0.61 5.68 26.27
N THR A 135 -1.89 6.04 26.12
CA THR A 135 -2.85 5.26 25.33
C THR A 135 -2.45 5.20 23.85
N SER A 136 -1.97 6.32 23.30
CA SER A 136 -1.41 6.38 21.93
C SER A 136 -0.18 5.48 21.78
N LEU A 137 0.72 5.49 22.77
CA LEU A 137 1.90 4.64 22.79
C LEU A 137 1.52 3.14 22.83
N VAL A 138 0.61 2.74 23.71
CA VAL A 138 0.12 1.34 23.78
C VAL A 138 -0.56 0.92 22.48
N SER A 139 -1.30 1.82 21.84
CA SER A 139 -1.90 1.58 20.51
C SER A 139 -0.84 1.38 19.43
N GLY A 140 0.23 2.17 19.45
CA GLY A 140 1.38 2.04 18.53
C GLY A 140 2.12 0.70 18.72
N VAL A 141 2.37 0.29 19.96
CA VAL A 141 2.95 -1.02 20.29
C VAL A 141 2.03 -2.15 19.81
N SER A 142 0.72 -2.03 20.03
CA SER A 142 -0.26 -3.02 19.57
C SER A 142 -0.29 -3.13 18.04
N ALA A 143 -0.24 -2.01 17.31
CA ALA A 143 -0.16 -2.01 15.86
C ALA A 143 1.16 -2.61 15.34
N PHE A 144 2.27 -2.42 16.07
CA PHE A 144 3.55 -3.02 15.74
C PHE A 144 3.50 -4.55 15.84
N TYR A 145 2.94 -5.11 16.92
CA TYR A 145 2.88 -6.56 17.14
C TYR A 145 1.72 -7.26 16.40
N PHE A 146 0.55 -6.62 16.29
CA PHE A 146 -0.67 -7.24 15.79
C PHE A 146 -1.16 -6.66 14.45
N GLY A 147 -0.54 -5.62 13.92
CA GLY A 147 -1.00 -4.94 12.69
C GLY A 147 -0.80 -5.71 11.38
N SER A 148 -0.14 -6.87 11.38
CA SER A 148 0.15 -7.66 10.17
C SER A 148 -0.44 -9.07 10.13
N THR A 149 -1.28 -9.47 11.08
CA THR A 149 -1.87 -10.82 11.10
C THR A 149 -2.85 -11.11 9.96
N ASN A 150 -3.25 -10.12 9.15
CA ASN A 150 -4.19 -10.31 8.05
C ASN A 150 -3.56 -10.80 6.73
N GLN A 151 -2.25 -11.05 6.66
CA GLN A 151 -1.59 -11.48 5.42
C GLN A 151 -1.31 -13.00 5.35
N SER A 152 -1.59 -13.77 6.42
CA SER A 152 -1.38 -15.22 6.47
C SER A 152 -2.66 -16.05 6.26
N GLY A 153 -3.72 -15.47 5.69
CA GLY A 153 -5.03 -16.09 5.52
C GLY A 153 -5.42 -16.48 4.08
N LYS A 154 -4.50 -16.46 3.11
CA LYS A 154 -4.75 -16.99 1.77
C LYS A 154 -3.66 -18.02 1.42
N LYS A 155 -3.85 -19.23 1.94
CA LYS A 155 -3.39 -20.45 1.28
C LYS A 155 -4.50 -20.94 0.36
#